data_AF-A0A969JR85-F1
#
_entry.id   AF-A0A969JR85-F1
#
_cell.length_a   1.000
_cell.length_b   1.000
_cell.length_c   1.000
_cell.angle_alpha   90.00
_cell.angle_beta   90.00
_cell.angle_gamma   90.00
#
_symmetry.space_group_name_H-M   'P 1'
#
loop_
_entity.id
_entity.type
_entity.pdbx_description
1 polymer ?
#
loop_
_entity_poly.entity_id
_entity_poly.type
_entity_poly.pdbx_seq_one_letter_code
_entity_poly.pdbx_strand_id
1 'polypeptide(L)'
;MNAENKSKLSSNRENRGRWITGLAFIALGLLWLAQEFVEIDGFGAIVLPGLAVIFLLWGIVTRSGGLLIPGGILAGIGTGVWLMSTLPLEGSGQAGVFLLSFAGGWGLITLLSAIFTDETQWWALIPGGIMTLIGGALMAGGVALDILSLAGRFWPVILIVIGISVLLKRR
;
A
#
# COMPACT_ATOMS: atom_id res chain seq x y z
N MET A 1 -3.13 39.41 -15.79
CA MET A 1 -4.00 38.33 -15.29
C MET A 1 -4.73 38.82 -14.05
N ASN A 2 -6.05 39.07 -14.14
CA ASN A 2 -6.83 39.84 -13.15
C ASN A 2 -7.18 39.09 -11.86
N ALA A 3 -7.36 39.84 -10.77
CA ALA A 3 -7.75 39.34 -9.44
C ALA A 3 -9.04 38.49 -9.45
N GLU A 4 -9.98 38.82 -10.33
CA GLU A 4 -11.22 38.06 -10.54
C GLU A 4 -10.96 36.64 -11.08
N ASN A 5 -9.92 36.45 -11.89
CA ASN A 5 -9.58 35.14 -12.43
C ASN A 5 -8.91 34.24 -11.37
N LYS A 6 -8.22 34.85 -10.39
CA LYS A 6 -7.62 34.12 -9.27
C LYS A 6 -8.69 33.60 -8.30
N SER A 7 -9.74 34.36 -8.00
CA SER A 7 -10.80 33.91 -7.08
C SER A 7 -11.71 32.83 -7.68
N LYS A 8 -11.99 32.91 -8.99
CA LYS A 8 -12.73 31.84 -9.70
C LYS A 8 -11.96 30.52 -9.69
N LEU A 9 -10.64 30.55 -9.88
CA LEU A 9 -9.80 29.36 -9.85
C LEU A 9 -9.68 28.74 -8.45
N SER A 10 -9.64 29.54 -7.37
CA SER A 10 -9.59 29.02 -6.00
C SER A 10 -10.91 28.38 -5.58
N SER A 11 -12.05 29.01 -5.88
CA SER A 11 -13.38 28.45 -5.54
C SER A 11 -13.67 27.12 -6.24
N ASN A 12 -13.24 26.96 -7.50
CA ASN A 12 -13.51 25.75 -8.27
C ASN A 12 -12.67 24.55 -7.79
N ARG A 13 -11.44 24.80 -7.33
CA ARG A 13 -10.59 23.77 -6.70
C ARG A 13 -11.14 23.32 -5.34
N GLU A 14 -11.63 24.26 -4.54
CA GLU A 14 -12.22 23.97 -3.22
C GLU A 14 -13.53 23.17 -3.34
N ASN A 15 -14.41 23.54 -4.29
CA ASN A 15 -15.62 22.78 -4.58
C ASN A 15 -15.31 21.36 -5.04
N ARG A 16 -14.35 21.18 -5.96
CA ARG A 16 -13.98 19.85 -6.47
C ARG A 16 -13.45 18.94 -5.36
N GLY A 17 -12.67 19.48 -4.43
CA GLY A 17 -12.21 18.75 -3.24
C GLY A 17 -13.36 18.31 -2.33
N ARG A 18 -14.33 19.20 -2.07
CA ARG A 18 -15.51 18.90 -1.23
C ARG A 18 -16.41 17.82 -1.85
N TRP A 19 -16.59 17.84 -3.16
CA TRP A 19 -17.38 16.82 -3.87
C TRP A 19 -16.71 15.44 -3.84
N ILE A 20 -15.38 15.37 -3.99
CA ILE A 20 -14.63 14.12 -3.91
C ILE A 20 -14.72 13.52 -2.50
N THR A 21 -14.54 14.35 -1.47
CA THR A 21 -14.69 13.91 -0.08
C THR A 21 -16.11 13.44 0.21
N GLY A 22 -17.12 14.19 -0.23
CA GLY A 22 -18.53 13.83 -0.04
C GLY A 22 -18.89 12.51 -0.71
N LEU A 23 -18.45 12.29 -1.95
CA LEU A 23 -18.74 11.06 -2.68
C LEU A 23 -17.98 9.85 -2.11
N ALA A 24 -16.78 10.05 -1.58
CA ALA A 24 -16.05 9.01 -0.83
C ALA A 24 -16.79 8.60 0.46
N PHE A 25 -17.35 9.55 1.21
CA PHE A 25 -18.17 9.25 2.39
C PHE A 25 -19.48 8.56 2.02
N ILE A 26 -20.11 8.92 0.91
CA ILE A 26 -21.31 8.24 0.41
C ILE A 26 -20.98 6.79 0.02
N ALA A 27 -19.88 6.56 -0.69
CA ALA A 27 -19.45 5.21 -1.06
C ALA A 27 -19.10 4.36 0.17
N LEU A 28 -18.36 4.92 1.13
CA LEU A 28 -18.06 4.25 2.40
C LEU A 28 -19.34 3.95 3.20
N GLY A 29 -20.28 4.89 3.25
CA GLY A 29 -21.55 4.71 3.93
C GLY A 29 -22.44 3.66 3.27
N LEU A 30 -22.45 3.58 1.93
CA LEU A 30 -23.19 2.54 1.20
C LEU A 30 -22.58 1.15 1.39
N LEU A 31 -21.26 1.05 1.41
CA LEU A 31 -20.56 -0.20 1.78
C LEU A 31 -20.89 -0.59 3.22
N TRP A 32 -20.92 0.39 4.14
CA TRP A 32 -21.29 0.17 5.52
C TRP A 32 -22.75 -0.28 5.65
N LEU A 33 -23.65 0.29 4.87
CA LEU A 33 -25.07 -0.07 4.88
C LEU A 33 -25.29 -1.48 4.33
N ALA A 34 -24.57 -1.85 3.26
CA ALA A 34 -24.64 -3.19 2.68
C ALA A 34 -24.20 -4.28 3.69
N GLN A 35 -23.39 -3.94 4.69
CA GLN A 35 -22.93 -4.88 5.70
C GLN A 35 -23.99 -5.25 6.75
N GLU A 36 -24.95 -4.36 7.00
CA GLU A 36 -26.01 -4.60 8.01
C GLU A 36 -26.99 -5.68 7.51
N PHE A 37 -27.10 -5.84 6.19
CA PHE A 37 -28.14 -6.66 5.58
C PHE A 37 -27.68 -8.04 5.13
N VAL A 38 -26.38 -8.36 5.18
CA VAL A 38 -25.88 -9.65 4.69
C VAL A 38 -24.86 -10.27 5.65
N GLU A 39 -25.31 -11.23 6.45
CA GLU A 39 -24.44 -12.16 7.18
C GLU A 39 -23.75 -13.09 6.16
N ILE A 40 -22.67 -12.61 5.54
CA ILE A 40 -21.82 -13.43 4.65
C ILE A 40 -20.59 -13.87 5.44
N ASP A 41 -20.46 -15.18 5.67
CA ASP A 41 -19.20 -15.79 6.08
C ASP A 41 -18.10 -15.43 5.07
N GLY A 42 -17.08 -14.68 5.52
CA GLY A 42 -16.00 -14.20 4.65
C GLY A 42 -16.15 -12.76 4.16
N PHE A 43 -17.00 -11.93 4.79
CA PHE A 43 -17.15 -10.51 4.48
C PHE A 43 -15.81 -9.75 4.33
N GLY A 44 -14.84 -10.01 5.22
CA GLY A 44 -13.50 -9.42 5.15
C GLY A 44 -12.73 -9.73 3.86
N ALA A 45 -12.96 -10.91 3.26
CA ALA A 45 -12.32 -11.32 2.01
C ALA A 45 -12.88 -10.59 0.78
N ILE A 46 -14.09 -10.04 0.86
CA ILE A 46 -14.74 -9.32 -0.25
C ILE A 46 -14.62 -7.81 -0.08
N VAL A 47 -14.75 -7.32 1.16
CA VAL A 47 -14.68 -5.88 1.46
C VAL A 47 -13.33 -5.28 1.11
N LEU A 48 -12.24 -5.94 1.50
CA LEU A 48 -10.89 -5.43 1.25
C LEU A 48 -10.58 -5.30 -0.25
N PRO A 49 -10.81 -6.33 -1.10
CA PRO A 49 -10.70 -6.18 -2.56
C PRO A 49 -11.71 -5.19 -3.14
N GLY A 50 -12.94 -5.15 -2.64
CA GLY A 50 -13.95 -4.21 -3.11
C GLY A 50 -13.53 -2.75 -2.91
N LEU A 51 -13.05 -2.41 -1.71
CA LEU A 51 -12.47 -1.09 -1.42
C LEU A 51 -11.22 -0.81 -2.25
N ALA A 52 -10.36 -1.81 -2.44
CA ALA A 52 -9.18 -1.68 -3.29
C ALA A 52 -9.57 -1.28 -4.72
N VAL A 53 -10.53 -1.97 -5.32
CA VAL A 53 -11.04 -1.66 -6.67
C VAL A 53 -11.60 -0.24 -6.72
N ILE A 54 -12.40 0.17 -5.73
CA ILE A 54 -12.96 1.52 -5.68
C ILE A 54 -11.85 2.58 -5.64
N PHE A 55 -10.87 2.44 -4.72
CA PHE A 55 -9.78 3.41 -4.59
C PHE A 55 -8.85 3.43 -5.81
N LEU A 56 -8.56 2.27 -6.40
CA LEU A 56 -7.72 2.17 -7.60
C LEU A 56 -8.41 2.78 -8.82
N LEU A 57 -9.66 2.40 -9.10
CA LEU A 57 -10.42 2.96 -10.23
C LEU A 57 -10.58 4.46 -10.06
N TRP A 58 -10.92 4.90 -8.86
CA TRP A 58 -11.03 6.32 -8.58
C TRP A 58 -9.71 7.04 -8.77
N GLY A 59 -8.62 6.53 -8.18
CA GLY A 59 -7.28 7.11 -8.30
C GLY A 59 -6.79 7.19 -9.75
N ILE A 60 -7.16 6.22 -10.59
CA ILE A 60 -6.90 6.23 -12.03
C ILE A 60 -7.72 7.33 -12.73
N VAL A 61 -9.02 7.43 -12.45
CA VAL A 61 -9.92 8.43 -13.07
C VAL A 61 -9.54 9.86 -12.65
N THR A 62 -9.21 10.08 -11.38
CA THR A 62 -8.81 11.40 -10.88
C THR A 62 -7.33 11.70 -11.07
N ARG A 63 -6.55 10.72 -11.58
CA ARG A 63 -5.09 10.81 -11.72
C ARG A 63 -4.39 11.28 -10.45
N SER A 64 -4.90 10.85 -9.30
CA SER A 64 -4.41 11.28 -7.99
C SER A 64 -3.62 10.15 -7.33
N GLY A 65 -2.29 10.33 -7.20
CA GLY A 65 -1.41 9.37 -6.54
C GLY A 65 -1.85 9.05 -5.10
N GLY A 66 -2.44 10.02 -4.40
CA GLY A 66 -2.94 9.85 -3.03
C GLY A 66 -3.98 8.75 -2.84
N LEU A 67 -4.80 8.44 -3.87
CA LEU A 67 -5.82 7.38 -3.80
C LEU A 67 -5.30 6.03 -4.30
N LEU A 68 -4.27 6.05 -5.14
CA LEU A 68 -3.58 4.82 -5.57
C LEU A 68 -2.86 4.14 -4.40
N ILE A 69 -2.36 4.92 -3.43
CA ILE A 69 -1.68 4.39 -2.23
C ILE A 69 -2.59 3.49 -1.39
N PRO A 70 -3.73 3.96 -0.83
CA PRO A 70 -4.63 3.10 -0.08
C PRO A 70 -5.21 1.99 -0.97
N GLY A 71 -5.47 2.25 -2.26
CA GLY A 71 -5.94 1.23 -3.19
C GLY A 71 -4.95 0.07 -3.37
N GLY A 72 -3.66 0.35 -3.54
CA GLY A 72 -2.62 -0.67 -3.66
C GLY A 72 -2.37 -1.43 -2.36
N ILE A 73 -2.40 -0.75 -1.22
CA ILE A 73 -2.29 -1.39 0.11
C ILE A 73 -3.45 -2.35 0.33
N LEU A 74 -4.69 -1.90 0.09
CA LEU A 74 -5.89 -2.73 0.24
C LEU A 74 -5.90 -3.88 -0.76
N ALA A 75 -5.44 -3.67 -1.99
CA ALA A 75 -5.31 -4.73 -2.99
C ALA A 75 -4.33 -5.81 -2.51
N GLY A 76 -3.17 -5.40 -1.99
CA GLY A 76 -2.16 -6.32 -1.48
C GLY A 76 -2.63 -7.12 -0.27
N ILE A 77 -3.26 -6.47 0.71
CA ILE A 77 -3.80 -7.13 1.90
C ILE A 77 -4.97 -8.05 1.51
N GLY A 78 -5.92 -7.57 0.72
CA GLY A 78 -7.08 -8.34 0.28
C GLY A 78 -6.67 -9.60 -0.49
N THR A 79 -5.73 -9.45 -1.44
CA THR A 79 -5.18 -10.59 -2.19
C THR A 79 -4.42 -11.53 -1.27
N GLY A 80 -3.60 -11.02 -0.35
CA GLY A 80 -2.83 -11.83 0.58
C GLY A 80 -3.70 -12.66 1.52
N VAL A 81 -4.73 -12.06 2.12
CA VAL A 81 -5.68 -12.77 3.00
C VAL A 81 -6.44 -13.85 2.21
N TRP A 82 -6.88 -13.53 1.00
CA TRP A 82 -7.56 -14.50 0.13
C TRP A 82 -6.64 -15.68 -0.25
N LEU A 83 -5.36 -15.42 -0.53
CA LEU A 83 -4.41 -16.47 -0.89
C LEU A 83 -4.02 -17.32 0.33
N MET A 84 -3.94 -16.73 1.53
CA MET A 84 -3.71 -17.44 2.79
C MET A 84 -4.85 -18.40 3.15
N SER A 85 -6.09 -18.09 2.78
CA SER A 85 -7.25 -18.96 3.04
C SER A 85 -7.44 -20.02 1.95
N THR A 86 -6.92 -19.79 0.75
CA THR A 86 -7.10 -20.67 -0.41
C THR A 86 -5.95 -21.68 -0.56
N LEU A 87 -4.72 -21.28 -0.27
CA LEU A 87 -3.55 -22.16 -0.40
C LEU A 87 -3.34 -22.98 0.87
N PRO A 88 -3.09 -24.30 0.77
CA PRO A 88 -2.81 -25.17 1.91
C PRO A 88 -1.35 -25.02 2.37
N LEU A 89 -0.95 -23.79 2.72
CA LEU A 89 0.38 -23.47 3.22
C LEU A 89 0.33 -23.26 4.73
N GLU A 90 1.30 -23.83 5.44
CA GLU A 90 1.43 -23.69 6.89
C GLU A 90 2.75 -22.98 7.26
N GLY A 91 2.79 -22.39 8.46
CA GLY A 91 3.98 -21.77 9.01
C GLY A 91 4.53 -20.61 8.18
N SER A 92 5.85 -20.63 7.91
CA SER A 92 6.54 -19.55 7.18
C SER A 92 6.02 -19.39 5.75
N GLY A 93 5.50 -20.47 5.15
CA GLY A 93 4.94 -20.42 3.80
C GLY A 93 3.72 -19.52 3.71
N GLN A 94 2.82 -19.61 4.70
CA GLN A 94 1.62 -18.79 4.72
C GLN A 94 1.96 -17.28 4.85
N ALA A 95 2.93 -16.96 5.73
CA ALA A 95 3.42 -15.59 5.90
C ALA A 95 4.16 -15.06 4.65
N GLY A 96 4.92 -15.91 3.96
CA GLY A 96 5.64 -15.55 2.74
C GLY A 96 4.68 -15.15 1.61
N VAL A 97 3.62 -15.95 1.38
CA VAL A 97 2.60 -15.65 0.38
C VAL A 97 1.88 -14.33 0.68
N PHE A 98 1.50 -14.11 1.94
CA PHE A 98 0.90 -12.86 2.35
C PHE A 98 1.81 -11.67 2.05
N LEU A 99 3.08 -11.76 2.45
CA LEU A 99 4.03 -10.67 2.31
C LEU A 99 4.38 -10.37 0.83
N LEU A 100 4.44 -11.40 -0.01
CA LEU A 100 4.60 -11.26 -1.47
C LEU A 100 3.37 -10.63 -2.12
N SER A 101 2.17 -11.03 -1.71
CA SER A 101 0.92 -10.42 -2.18
C SER A 101 0.86 -8.94 -1.79
N PHE A 102 1.26 -8.64 -0.56
CA PHE A 102 1.34 -7.27 -0.07
C PHE A 102 2.38 -6.45 -0.84
N ALA A 103 3.56 -7.02 -1.11
CA ALA A 103 4.58 -6.42 -1.97
C ALA A 103 4.07 -6.12 -3.39
N GLY A 104 3.26 -7.02 -3.95
CA GLY A 104 2.57 -6.81 -5.22
C GLY A 104 1.64 -5.58 -5.17
N GLY A 105 0.91 -5.40 -4.08
CA GLY A 105 0.12 -4.20 -3.81
C GLY A 105 0.95 -2.92 -3.81
N TRP A 106 2.13 -2.93 -3.20
CA TRP A 106 3.09 -1.82 -3.23
C TRP A 106 3.64 -1.54 -4.63
N GLY A 107 4.00 -2.58 -5.38
CA GLY A 107 4.43 -2.45 -6.78
C GLY A 107 3.32 -1.88 -7.68
N LEU A 108 2.07 -2.24 -7.42
CA LEU A 108 0.91 -1.72 -8.13
C LEU A 108 0.74 -0.20 -7.94
N ILE A 109 1.08 0.35 -6.76
CA ILE A 109 1.08 1.80 -6.51
C ILE A 109 2.05 2.49 -7.48
N THR A 110 3.30 2.02 -7.54
CA THR A 110 4.31 2.61 -8.44
C THR A 110 3.90 2.44 -9.90
N LEU A 111 3.42 1.26 -10.30
CA LEU A 111 2.98 0.99 -11.67
C LEU A 111 1.83 1.90 -12.11
N LEU A 112 0.76 1.98 -11.31
CA LEU A 112 -0.40 2.80 -11.66
C LEU A 112 -0.09 4.30 -11.58
N SER A 113 0.74 4.73 -10.62
CA SER A 113 1.16 6.13 -10.57
C SER A 113 2.05 6.51 -11.76
N ALA A 114 2.92 5.61 -12.23
CA ALA A 114 3.74 5.85 -13.41
C ALA A 114 2.91 5.97 -14.71
N ILE A 115 1.83 5.20 -14.83
CA ILE A 115 0.99 5.16 -16.03
C ILE A 115 -0.03 6.30 -16.04
N PHE A 116 -0.65 6.60 -14.89
CA PHE A 116 -1.86 7.44 -14.83
C PHE A 116 -1.66 8.79 -14.14
N THR A 117 -0.53 9.06 -13.49
CA THR A 117 -0.32 10.30 -12.72
C THR A 117 0.95 11.03 -13.15
N ASP A 118 1.00 12.34 -12.94
CA ASP A 118 2.15 13.18 -13.32
C ASP A 118 3.38 12.91 -12.42
N GLU A 119 3.15 12.41 -11.19
CA GLU A 119 4.20 12.10 -10.22
C GLU A 119 4.21 10.62 -9.85
N THR A 120 5.25 9.92 -10.33
CA THR A 120 5.46 8.52 -10.02
C THR A 120 5.89 8.32 -8.56
N GLN A 121 5.19 7.42 -7.87
CA GLN A 121 5.46 7.09 -6.47
C GLN A 121 6.58 6.04 -6.35
N TRP A 122 7.82 6.44 -6.68
CA TRP A 122 9.01 5.58 -6.62
C TRP A 122 9.33 5.09 -5.22
N TRP A 123 8.95 5.85 -4.19
CA TRP A 123 9.20 5.50 -2.80
C TRP A 123 8.49 4.21 -2.40
N ALA A 124 7.36 3.85 -3.04
CA ALA A 124 6.62 2.62 -2.78
C ALA A 124 7.38 1.35 -3.19
N LEU A 125 8.39 1.48 -4.07
CA LEU A 125 9.23 0.37 -4.50
C LEU A 125 10.20 -0.09 -3.41
N ILE A 126 10.57 0.79 -2.48
CA ILE A 126 11.46 0.46 -1.36
C ILE A 126 10.79 -0.54 -0.40
N PRO A 127 9.62 -0.24 0.21
CA PRO A 127 8.93 -1.20 1.06
C PRO A 127 8.48 -2.44 0.27
N GLY A 128 7.99 -2.28 -0.97
CA GLY A 128 7.64 -3.42 -1.82
C GLY A 128 8.82 -4.34 -2.10
N GLY A 129 10.00 -3.80 -2.36
CA GLY A 129 11.24 -4.56 -2.57
C GLY A 129 11.68 -5.30 -1.31
N ILE A 130 11.68 -4.63 -0.15
CA ILE A 130 12.00 -5.26 1.14
C ILE A 130 11.03 -6.40 1.44
N MET A 131 9.72 -6.17 1.26
CA MET A 131 8.69 -7.19 1.46
C MET A 131 8.85 -8.36 0.49
N THR A 132 9.24 -8.10 -0.76
CA THR A 132 9.53 -9.15 -1.74
C THR A 132 10.70 -10.01 -1.30
N LEU A 133 11.79 -9.40 -0.83
CA LEU A 133 12.97 -10.12 -0.34
C LEU A 133 12.62 -10.97 0.89
N ILE A 134 11.93 -10.40 1.87
CA ILE A 134 11.55 -11.12 3.10
C ILE A 134 10.53 -12.22 2.78
N GLY A 135 9.52 -11.93 1.95
CA GLY A 135 8.48 -12.88 1.56
C GLY A 135 9.06 -14.03 0.75
N GLY A 136 10.02 -13.75 -0.15
CA GLY A 136 10.78 -14.75 -0.88
C GLY A 136 11.66 -15.61 0.05
N ALA A 137 12.29 -15.01 1.06
CA ALA A 137 13.04 -15.77 2.07
C ALA A 137 12.14 -16.67 2.92
N LEU A 138 10.94 -16.21 3.28
CA LEU A 138 9.92 -17.00 3.98
C LEU A 138 9.41 -18.17 3.15
N MET A 139 9.30 -17.99 1.82
CA MET A 139 8.99 -19.05 0.86
C MET A 139 10.12 -20.07 0.71
N ALA A 140 11.37 -19.61 0.66
CA ALA A 140 12.52 -20.48 0.56
C ALA A 140 12.77 -21.30 1.84
N GLY A 141 12.46 -20.72 3.00
CA GLY A 141 12.63 -21.35 4.31
C GLY A 141 14.10 -21.60 4.69
N GLY A 142 14.29 -22.27 5.83
CA GLY A 142 15.60 -22.76 6.30
C GLY A 142 16.71 -21.71 6.26
N VAL A 143 17.75 -21.97 5.46
CA VAL A 143 18.96 -21.15 5.32
C VAL A 143 18.67 -19.69 4.94
N ALA A 144 17.63 -19.43 4.14
CA ALA A 144 17.29 -18.06 3.75
C ALA A 144 16.83 -17.22 4.96
N LEU A 145 16.12 -17.86 5.91
CA LEU A 145 15.69 -17.22 7.14
C LEU A 145 16.85 -17.01 8.10
N ASP A 146 17.80 -17.94 8.16
CA ASP A 146 19.01 -17.78 8.96
C ASP A 146 19.84 -16.59 8.47
N ILE A 147 20.06 -16.47 7.16
CA ILE A 147 20.78 -15.33 6.56
C ILE A 147 20.04 -14.01 6.83
N LEU A 148 18.71 -14.01 6.69
CA LEU A 148 17.90 -12.81 6.93
C LEU A 148 17.94 -12.40 8.41
N SER A 149 17.87 -13.35 9.33
CA SER A 149 17.98 -13.10 10.77
C SER A 149 19.36 -12.55 11.14
N LEU A 150 20.41 -13.06 10.50
CA LEU A 150 21.77 -12.61 10.68
C LEU A 150 21.93 -11.16 10.18
N ALA A 151 21.42 -10.87 8.98
CA ALA A 151 21.41 -9.50 8.42
C ALA A 151 20.62 -8.53 9.32
N GLY A 152 19.46 -8.96 9.83
CA GLY A 152 18.65 -8.21 10.81
C GLY A 152 19.33 -8.00 12.16
N ARG A 153 20.39 -8.76 12.49
CA ARG A 153 21.20 -8.55 13.68
C ARG A 153 22.38 -7.60 13.44
N PHE A 154 22.85 -7.50 12.20
CA PHE A 154 23.98 -6.64 11.83
C PHE A 154 23.59 -5.18 11.59
N TRP A 155 22.34 -4.86 11.20
CA TRP A 155 21.93 -3.47 10.94
C TRP A 155 22.15 -2.50 12.12
N PRO A 156 21.86 -2.84 13.40
CA PRO A 156 22.10 -1.92 14.52
C PRO A 156 23.59 -1.67 14.72
N VAL A 157 24.42 -2.70 14.50
CA VAL A 157 25.88 -2.57 14.60
C VAL A 157 26.40 -1.60 13.55
N ILE A 158 25.93 -1.70 12.31
CA ILE A 158 26.28 -0.77 11.23
C ILE A 158 25.87 0.66 11.60
N LEU A 159 24.66 0.86 12.14
CA LEU A 159 24.22 2.18 12.58
C LEU A 159 25.03 2.74 13.75
N ILE A 160 25.42 1.90 14.71
CA ILE A 160 26.29 2.29 15.82
C ILE A 160 27.65 2.74 15.28
N VAL A 161 28.26 1.97 14.38
CA VAL A 161 29.56 2.30 13.78
C VAL A 161 29.49 3.59 12.96
N ILE A 162 28.45 3.76 12.14
CA ILE A 162 28.22 4.99 11.38
C ILE A 162 28.03 6.18 12.34
N GLY A 163 27.21 6.02 13.38
CA GLY A 163 26.99 7.06 14.39
C GLY A 163 28.27 7.50 15.09
N ILE A 164 29.10 6.54 15.51
CA ILE A 164 30.43 6.80 16.10
C ILE A 164 31.34 7.52 15.10
N SER A 165 31.37 7.05 13.84
CA SER A 165 32.19 7.64 12.79
C SER A 165 31.83 9.11 12.51
N VAL A 166 30.53 9.43 12.49
CA VAL A 166 30.04 10.81 12.30
C VAL A 166 30.39 11.70 13.51
N LEU A 167 30.30 11.18 14.73
CA LEU A 167 30.71 11.90 15.95
C LEU A 167 32.21 12.24 15.95
N LEU A 168 33.05 11.28 15.53
CA LEU A 168 34.50 11.46 15.48
C LEU A 168 34.94 12.42 14.37
N LYS A 169 34.20 12.51 13.27
CA LYS A 169 34.53 13.37 12.11
C LYS A 169 34.12 14.84 12.27
N ARG A 170 33.48 15.20 13.39
CA ARG A 170 33.03 16.58 13.70
C ARG A 170 33.96 17.35 14.64
N ARG A 171 35.16 16.83 14.93
CA ARG A 171 36.29 17.57 15.51
C ARG A 171 37.35 17.79 14.44
#